data_AF-A0A7C2Q1I2-F1
#
_entry.id   AF-A0A7C2Q1I2-F1
#
_cell.length_a   1.000
_cell.length_b   1.000
_cell.length_c   1.000
_cell.angle_alpha   90.00
_cell.angle_beta   90.00
_cell.angle_gamma   90.00
#
_symmetry.space_group_name_H-M   'P 1'
#
loop_
_entity.id
_entity.type
_entity.pdbx_description
1 polymer ?
#
loop_
_entity_poly.entity_id
_entity_poly.type
_entity_poly.pdbx_seq_one_letter_code
_entity_poly.pdbx_strand_id
1 'polypeptide(L)'
;MPRRPERMSISIEEAYPVTLKISRTSKGSYKWEVEVRAASPAEAVERVQQLDEWCRERFGAVTQKVGDMALSEHPEPMNPLPEPAFPIEHGGQALGKVILGHEETTIKIDPSCKVRLEDPAISSFLIKKAIQPLCERLRAKWRPVEEDGFLREIIIDKPLSGDDAVSLIKSARWAITKAFSRPLSKKPGEEKNG
;
A
#
# COMPACT_ATOMS: atom_id res chain seq x y z
N MET A 1 30.31 11.18 -11.49
CA MET A 1 29.71 9.83 -11.56
C MET A 1 28.20 9.94 -11.55
N PRO A 2 27.48 9.54 -12.60
CA PRO A 2 26.02 9.54 -12.57
C PRO A 2 25.53 8.40 -11.64
N ARG A 3 24.69 8.74 -10.67
CA ARG A 3 24.06 7.78 -9.75
C ARG A 3 23.20 6.82 -10.55
N ARG A 4 23.44 5.51 -10.41
CA ARG A 4 22.55 4.47 -10.96
C ARG A 4 21.12 4.74 -10.47
N PRO A 5 20.10 4.70 -11.34
CA PRO A 5 18.72 4.72 -10.87
C PRO A 5 18.51 3.53 -9.93
N GLU A 6 18.04 3.80 -8.71
CA GLU A 6 17.68 2.75 -7.75
C GLU A 6 16.63 1.84 -8.39
N ARG A 7 17.03 0.62 -8.75
CA ARG A 7 16.10 -0.46 -9.08
C ARG A 7 15.38 -0.84 -7.79
N MET A 8 14.16 -0.33 -7.61
CA MET A 8 13.22 -0.92 -6.67
C MET A 8 12.64 -2.18 -7.32
N SER A 9 13.15 -3.34 -6.88
CA SER A 9 12.54 -4.64 -7.11
C SER A 9 11.64 -4.96 -5.92
N ILE A 10 10.33 -5.06 -6.15
CA ILE A 10 9.33 -5.43 -5.15
C ILE A 10 8.96 -6.89 -5.43
N SER A 11 9.35 -7.80 -4.55
CA SER A 11 8.90 -9.19 -4.60
C SER A 11 7.72 -9.35 -3.66
N ILE A 12 6.58 -9.82 -4.16
CA ILE A 12 5.41 -10.18 -3.36
C ILE A 12 5.47 -11.70 -3.21
N GLU A 13 6.06 -12.19 -2.13
CA GLU A 13 6.13 -13.61 -1.80
C GLU A 13 5.41 -13.84 -0.47
N GLU A 14 4.08 -13.67 -0.42
CA GLU A 14 3.27 -14.33 0.61
C GLU A 14 1.78 -14.22 0.25
N ALA A 15 1.11 -15.38 0.24
CA ALA A 15 -0.32 -15.64 0.03
C ALA A 15 -0.85 -15.84 -1.42
N TYR A 16 -0.16 -15.43 -2.48
CA TYR A 16 -0.56 -15.77 -3.86
C TYR A 16 0.65 -16.06 -4.73
N PRO A 17 0.51 -16.93 -5.75
CA PRO A 17 1.64 -17.29 -6.59
C PRO A 17 1.90 -16.21 -7.66
N VAL A 18 2.01 -14.94 -7.25
CA VAL A 18 2.22 -13.83 -8.18
C VAL A 18 3.21 -12.85 -7.57
N THR A 19 4.32 -12.64 -8.26
CA THR A 19 5.32 -11.61 -7.97
C THR A 19 5.19 -10.49 -9.01
N LEU A 20 4.82 -9.28 -8.57
CA LEU A 20 4.76 -8.09 -9.43
C LEU A 20 5.83 -7.07 -9.04
N LYS A 21 6.82 -6.86 -9.92
CA LYS A 21 7.89 -5.85 -9.75
C LYS A 21 7.59 -4.65 -10.64
N ILE A 22 7.37 -3.48 -10.04
CA ILE A 22 7.19 -2.23 -10.79
C ILE A 22 8.42 -1.33 -10.56
N SER A 23 9.00 -0.84 -11.65
CA SER A 23 10.15 0.06 -11.64
C SER A 23 9.90 1.28 -12.53
N ARG A 24 10.27 2.47 -12.05
CA ARG A 24 10.22 3.69 -12.86
C ARG A 24 11.51 3.83 -13.67
N THR A 25 11.38 4.00 -14.98
CA THR A 25 12.49 4.27 -15.88
C THR A 25 13.03 5.68 -15.67
N SER A 26 14.29 5.91 -16.04
CA SER A 26 14.92 7.24 -16.02
C SER A 26 14.21 8.28 -16.89
N LYS A 27 13.36 7.83 -17.83
CA LYS A 27 12.54 8.66 -18.71
C LYS A 27 11.14 8.95 -18.15
N GLY A 28 10.84 8.51 -16.93
CA GLY A 28 9.57 8.80 -16.24
C GLY A 28 8.47 7.76 -16.46
N SER A 29 8.59 6.87 -17.45
CA SER A 29 7.66 5.76 -17.71
C SER A 29 7.82 4.62 -16.70
N TYR A 30 6.76 3.86 -16.47
CA TYR A 30 6.79 2.65 -15.63
C TYR A 30 7.10 1.41 -16.47
N LYS A 31 7.88 0.49 -15.91
CA LYS A 31 8.07 -0.87 -16.40
C LYS A 31 7.63 -1.82 -15.29
N TRP A 32 6.92 -2.87 -15.64
CA TRP A 32 6.61 -3.95 -14.70
C TRP A 32 7.11 -5.30 -15.20
N GLU A 33 7.36 -6.21 -14.26
CA GLU A 33 7.71 -7.61 -14.47
C GLU A 33 6.76 -8.44 -13.62
N VAL A 34 6.06 -9.36 -14.26
CA VAL A 34 5.05 -10.23 -13.66
C VAL A 34 5.59 -11.66 -13.69
N GLU A 35 5.70 -12.28 -12.52
CA GLU A 35 5.99 -13.70 -12.39
C GLU A 35 4.78 -14.36 -11.74
N VAL A 36 4.22 -15.39 -12.39
CA VAL A 36 3.06 -16.13 -11.89
C VAL A 36 3.47 -17.59 -11.71
N ARG A 37 3.26 -18.17 -10.53
CA ARG A 37 3.19 -19.63 -10.38
C ARG A 37 1.72 -20.04 -10.61
N ALA A 38 1.48 -20.99 -11.49
CA ALA A 38 0.14 -21.48 -11.77
C ALA A 38 0.19 -23.00 -11.94
N ALA A 39 -0.94 -23.67 -11.70
CA ALA A 39 -1.03 -25.11 -11.89
C ALA A 39 -1.04 -25.49 -13.38
N SER A 40 -1.37 -24.54 -14.27
CA SER A 40 -1.37 -24.74 -15.72
C SER A 40 -0.86 -23.52 -16.50
N PRO A 41 -0.34 -23.72 -17.73
CA PRO A 41 0.06 -22.61 -18.60
C PRO A 41 -1.09 -21.66 -18.97
N ALA A 42 -2.31 -22.16 -19.13
CA ALA A 42 -3.48 -21.34 -19.48
C ALA A 42 -3.82 -20.35 -18.34
N GLU A 43 -3.83 -20.85 -17.10
CA GLU A 43 -4.04 -20.04 -15.90
C GLU A 43 -2.91 -19.00 -15.70
N ALA A 44 -1.65 -19.36 -16.02
CA ALA A 44 -0.54 -18.41 -15.99
C ALA A 44 -0.74 -17.27 -16.99
N VAL A 45 -1.12 -17.59 -18.23
CA VAL A 45 -1.33 -16.60 -19.30
C VAL A 45 -2.47 -15.64 -18.95
N GLU A 46 -3.60 -16.17 -18.48
CA GLU A 46 -4.76 -15.35 -18.11
C GLU A 46 -4.41 -14.39 -16.97
N ARG A 47 -3.71 -14.87 -15.93
CA ARG A 47 -3.26 -14.02 -14.81
C ARG A 47 -2.26 -12.97 -15.25
N VAL A 48 -1.31 -13.32 -16.11
CA VAL A 48 -0.34 -12.34 -16.64
C VAL A 48 -1.07 -11.26 -17.44
N GLN A 49 -2.06 -11.61 -18.26
CA GLN A 49 -2.84 -10.65 -19.04
C GLN A 49 -3.64 -9.70 -18.14
N GLN A 50 -4.32 -10.22 -17.13
CA GLN A 50 -5.07 -9.41 -16.16
C GLN A 50 -4.14 -8.44 -15.40
N LEU A 51 -2.96 -8.90 -15.00
CA LEU A 51 -1.97 -8.06 -14.31
C LEU A 51 -1.34 -7.02 -15.24
N ASP A 52 -1.11 -7.36 -16.50
CA ASP A 52 -0.62 -6.41 -17.50
C ASP A 52 -1.63 -5.31 -17.79
N GLU A 53 -2.90 -5.68 -17.98
CA GLU A 53 -4.01 -4.73 -18.18
C GLU A 53 -4.17 -3.82 -16.98
N TRP A 54 -4.22 -4.39 -15.76
CA TRP A 54 -4.28 -3.62 -14.52
C TRP A 54 -3.09 -2.65 -14.39
N CYS A 55 -1.89 -3.09 -14.74
CA CYS A 55 -0.72 -2.22 -14.73
C CYS A 55 -0.80 -1.11 -15.79
N ARG A 56 -1.36 -1.37 -16.97
CA ARG A 56 -1.61 -0.34 -17.98
C ARG A 56 -2.65 0.68 -17.54
N GLU A 57 -3.75 0.25 -16.95
CA GLU A 57 -4.78 1.16 -16.45
C GLU A 57 -4.23 2.05 -15.32
N ARG A 58 -3.44 1.47 -14.40
CA ARG A 58 -2.92 2.18 -13.23
C ARG A 58 -1.66 3.00 -13.50
N PHE A 59 -0.79 2.54 -14.40
CA PHE A 59 0.56 3.11 -14.61
C PHE A 59 0.90 3.40 -16.08
N GLY A 60 0.09 2.93 -17.02
CA GLY A 60 0.31 3.03 -18.47
C GLY A 60 -0.17 4.34 -19.11
N ALA A 61 -0.77 5.26 -18.35
CA ALA A 61 -1.22 6.56 -18.86
C ALA A 61 -0.06 7.54 -19.15
N VAL A 62 0.92 7.14 -19.97
CA VAL A 62 1.78 8.03 -20.77
C VAL A 62 2.10 7.39 -22.13
N THR A 63 1.10 6.89 -22.86
CA THR A 63 1.11 6.92 -24.34
C THR A 63 -0.29 6.60 -24.86
N GLN A 64 -1.02 7.63 -25.27
CA GLN A 64 -2.27 7.48 -26.01
C GLN A 64 -1.97 7.22 -27.49
N LYS A 65 -2.72 6.28 -28.09
CA LYS A 65 -2.93 5.88 -29.52
C LYS A 65 -2.74 4.36 -29.64
N VAL A 66 -3.62 3.52 -30.16
CA VAL A 66 -4.80 3.55 -31.06
C VAL A 66 -5.60 2.28 -30.64
N GLY A 67 -6.92 2.27 -30.46
CA GLY A 67 -7.98 2.35 -31.46
C GLY A 67 -8.98 1.22 -31.20
N ASP A 68 -10.22 1.43 -31.62
CA ASP A 68 -11.39 0.54 -31.55
C ASP A 68 -11.12 -0.98 -31.56
N MET A 69 -11.73 -1.69 -30.61
CA MET A 69 -12.61 -2.82 -30.96
C MET A 69 -13.61 -3.10 -29.85
N ALA A 70 -14.84 -3.39 -30.27
CA ALA A 70 -16.05 -3.45 -29.47
C ALA A 70 -16.33 -4.83 -28.85
N LEU A 71 -17.08 -4.80 -27.73
CA LEU A 71 -18.11 -5.72 -27.24
C LEU A 71 -17.86 -7.24 -27.21
N SER A 72 -17.96 -7.83 -26.00
CA SER A 72 -18.86 -8.96 -25.64
C SER A 72 -18.82 -9.12 -24.11
N GLU A 73 -19.91 -8.80 -23.41
CA GLU A 73 -20.94 -9.73 -22.89
C GLU A 73 -20.45 -10.56 -21.69
N HIS A 74 -21.10 -10.32 -20.54
CA HIS A 74 -20.93 -10.91 -19.20
C HIS A 74 -20.26 -12.30 -19.12
N PRO A 75 -19.39 -12.49 -18.11
CA PRO A 75 -19.52 -13.70 -17.30
C PRO A 75 -19.34 -13.47 -15.78
N GLU A 76 -20.32 -14.02 -15.04
CA GLU A 76 -20.25 -14.60 -13.68
C GLU A 76 -19.81 -13.71 -12.50
N PRO A 77 -20.29 -13.98 -11.26
CA PRO A 77 -19.94 -13.15 -10.10
C PRO A 77 -18.44 -13.23 -9.85
N MET A 78 -17.72 -12.21 -10.31
CA MET A 78 -16.33 -11.91 -9.95
C MET A 78 -16.16 -12.15 -8.45
N ASN A 79 -15.39 -13.17 -8.08
CA ASN A 79 -14.65 -13.08 -6.82
C ASN A 79 -13.84 -11.77 -6.92
N PRO A 80 -14.07 -10.76 -6.06
CA PRO A 80 -13.35 -9.50 -6.18
C PRO A 80 -11.86 -9.81 -6.09
N LEU A 81 -11.10 -9.32 -7.08
CA LEU A 81 -9.64 -9.37 -7.07
C LEU A 81 -9.15 -8.89 -5.69
N PRO A 82 -8.21 -9.59 -5.04
CA PRO A 82 -7.74 -9.20 -3.73
C PRO A 82 -7.16 -7.79 -3.80
N GLU A 83 -7.59 -6.93 -2.88
CA GLU A 83 -7.17 -5.53 -2.82
C GLU A 83 -5.64 -5.45 -2.68
N PRO A 84 -4.95 -4.62 -3.47
CA PRO A 84 -3.50 -4.53 -3.44
C PRO A 84 -3.02 -4.08 -2.05
N ALA A 85 -2.24 -4.95 -1.42
CA ALA A 85 -1.69 -4.75 -0.09
C ALA A 85 -0.16 -4.56 -0.15
N PHE A 86 0.32 -3.49 0.50
CA PHE A 86 1.71 -3.08 0.53
C PHE A 86 2.27 -3.31 1.93
N PRO A 87 3.15 -4.31 2.13
CA PRO A 87 3.66 -4.63 3.45
C PRO A 87 4.55 -3.52 4.01
N ILE A 88 4.48 -3.36 5.33
CA ILE A 88 5.33 -2.50 6.14
C ILE A 88 6.15 -3.42 7.02
N GLU A 89 7.45 -3.51 6.75
CA GLU A 89 8.36 -4.43 7.41
C GLU A 89 9.55 -3.67 7.97
N HIS A 90 10.07 -4.14 9.10
CA HIS A 90 11.28 -3.61 9.72
C HIS A 90 12.11 -4.75 10.31
N GLY A 91 13.36 -4.90 9.88
CA GLY A 91 14.27 -5.91 10.43
C GLY A 91 13.79 -7.36 10.24
N GLY A 92 12.99 -7.64 9.21
CA GLY A 92 12.39 -8.96 8.96
C GLY A 92 11.09 -9.22 9.74
N GLN A 93 10.60 -8.26 10.52
CA GLN A 93 9.30 -8.34 11.19
C GLN A 93 8.24 -7.56 10.41
N ALA A 94 7.10 -8.21 10.16
CA ALA A 94 5.91 -7.56 9.63
C ALA A 94 5.31 -6.63 10.69
N LEU A 95 5.21 -5.34 10.37
CA LEU A 95 4.63 -4.31 11.24
C LEU A 95 3.21 -3.90 10.81
N GLY A 96 2.81 -4.26 9.59
CA GLY A 96 1.51 -3.90 9.03
C GLY A 96 1.51 -3.93 7.51
N LYS A 97 0.45 -3.35 6.92
CA LYS A 97 0.29 -3.21 5.47
C LYS A 97 -0.64 -2.05 5.13
N VAL A 98 -0.45 -1.44 3.96
CA VAL A 98 -1.40 -0.49 3.37
C VAL A 98 -2.20 -1.21 2.31
N ILE A 99 -3.53 -1.20 2.41
CA ILE A 99 -4.46 -1.83 1.47
C ILE A 99 -5.10 -0.70 0.67
N LEU A 100 -4.88 -0.68 -0.66
CA LEU A 100 -5.56 0.29 -1.54
C LEU A 100 -6.84 -0.37 -2.05
N GLY A 101 -7.90 -0.24 -1.28
CA GLY A 101 -9.18 -0.83 -1.62
C GLY A 101 -9.93 -0.08 -2.71
N HIS A 102 -11.00 -0.70 -3.19
CA HIS A 102 -11.86 -0.10 -4.22
C HIS A 102 -12.71 1.05 -3.67
N GLU A 103 -13.15 0.92 -2.42
CA GLU A 103 -13.98 1.93 -1.74
C GLU A 103 -13.15 2.79 -0.76
N GLU A 104 -12.18 2.19 -0.08
CA GLU A 104 -11.40 2.85 0.96
C GLU A 104 -9.92 2.44 0.93
N THR A 105 -9.06 3.28 1.50
CA THR A 105 -7.65 2.96 1.69
C THR A 105 -7.37 2.74 3.17
N THR A 106 -6.82 1.58 3.51
CA THR A 106 -6.65 1.16 4.91
C THR A 106 -5.20 0.87 5.24
N ILE A 107 -4.67 1.52 6.27
CA ILE A 107 -3.39 1.18 6.87
C ILE A 107 -3.67 0.22 8.03
N LYS A 108 -3.40 -1.07 7.87
CA LYS A 108 -3.48 -2.06 8.94
C LYS A 108 -2.14 -2.21 9.64
N ILE A 109 -2.14 -2.23 10.95
CA ILE A 109 -0.98 -2.47 11.79
C ILE A 109 -1.05 -3.91 12.31
N ASP A 110 0.08 -4.61 12.27
CA ASP A 110 0.15 -5.99 12.73
C ASP A 110 -0.14 -6.07 14.24
N PRO A 111 -0.89 -7.08 14.73
CA PRO A 111 -1.21 -7.20 16.14
C PRO A 111 0.01 -7.20 17.09
N SER A 112 1.14 -7.74 16.63
CA SER A 112 2.41 -7.77 17.37
C SER A 112 3.07 -6.38 17.49
N CYS A 113 2.70 -5.45 16.61
CA CYS A 113 3.22 -4.10 16.56
C CYS A 113 2.44 -3.21 17.54
N LYS A 114 3.00 -3.01 18.73
CA LYS A 114 2.44 -2.14 19.77
C LYS A 114 2.73 -0.67 19.47
N VAL A 115 1.97 -0.08 18.55
CA VAL A 115 2.06 1.33 18.20
C VAL A 115 0.85 2.07 18.76
N ARG A 116 1.06 3.25 19.32
CA ARG A 116 -0.02 4.11 19.84
C ARG A 116 -0.32 5.26 18.90
N LEU A 117 -1.57 5.69 18.88
CA LEU A 117 -1.99 6.84 18.10
C LEU A 117 -1.24 8.11 18.52
N GLU A 118 -0.92 8.26 19.81
CA GLU A 118 -0.24 9.44 20.35
C GLU A 118 1.26 9.51 20.00
N ASP A 119 1.89 8.43 19.53
CA ASP A 119 3.32 8.45 19.19
C ASP A 119 3.59 9.57 18.18
N PRO A 120 4.61 10.44 18.36
CA PRO A 120 4.85 11.57 17.48
C PRO A 120 5.05 11.19 16.00
N ALA A 121 5.56 9.99 15.71
CA ALA A 121 5.68 9.50 14.34
C ALA A 121 4.30 9.20 13.72
N ILE A 122 3.33 8.79 14.54
CA ILE A 122 1.94 8.58 14.12
C ILE A 122 1.16 9.89 14.17
N SER A 123 0.97 10.49 15.35
CA SER A 123 0.15 11.68 15.56
C SER A 123 0.62 12.90 14.78
N SER A 124 1.93 13.17 14.79
CA SER A 124 2.47 14.43 14.25
C SER A 124 2.99 14.31 12.82
N PHE A 125 3.43 13.13 12.42
CA PHE A 125 3.90 12.90 11.06
C PHE A 125 2.85 12.20 10.20
N LEU A 126 2.47 10.95 10.51
CA LEU A 126 1.54 10.22 9.65
C LEU A 126 0.19 10.91 9.55
N ILE A 127 -0.40 11.30 10.68
CA ILE A 127 -1.72 11.92 10.70
C ILE A 127 -1.65 13.36 10.21
N LYS A 128 -0.98 14.24 10.96
CA LYS A 128 -1.01 15.69 10.69
C LYS A 128 -0.29 16.12 9.41
N LYS A 129 0.79 15.42 9.00
CA LYS A 129 1.57 15.82 7.82
C LYS A 129 1.27 15.02 6.56
N ALA A 130 0.83 13.77 6.67
CA ALA A 130 0.53 12.95 5.50
C ALA A 130 -0.98 12.79 5.28
N ILE A 131 -1.73 12.26 6.24
CA ILE A 131 -3.13 11.88 6.05
C ILE A 131 -4.06 13.10 6.03
N GLN A 132 -3.92 14.02 6.97
CA GLN A 132 -4.81 15.18 7.07
C GLN A 132 -4.75 16.08 5.81
N PRO A 133 -3.57 16.52 5.32
CA PRO A 133 -3.51 17.32 4.09
C PRO A 133 -3.98 16.56 2.85
N LEU A 134 -3.73 15.25 2.80
CA LEU A 134 -4.23 14.37 1.74
C LEU A 134 -5.77 14.33 1.75
N CYS A 135 -6.37 14.13 2.91
CA CYS A 135 -7.82 14.08 3.08
C CYS A 135 -8.47 15.44 2.78
N GLU A 136 -7.86 16.55 3.21
CA GLU A 136 -8.33 17.90 2.89
C GLU A 136 -8.33 18.15 1.37
N ARG A 137 -7.25 17.79 0.67
CA ARG A 137 -7.16 17.93 -0.79
C ARG A 137 -8.17 17.05 -1.54
N LEU A 138 -8.37 15.82 -1.08
CA LEU A 138 -9.27 14.85 -1.73
C LEU A 138 -10.71 14.96 -1.26
N ARG A 139 -11.02 15.83 -0.29
CA ARG A 139 -12.31 15.85 0.43
C ARG A 139 -12.71 14.46 0.93
N ALA A 140 -11.74 13.77 1.53
CA ALA A 140 -11.92 12.48 2.18
C ALA A 140 -12.00 12.67 3.70
N LYS A 141 -12.52 11.69 4.41
CA LYS A 141 -12.43 11.55 5.86
C LYS A 141 -11.50 10.39 6.19
N TRP A 142 -10.92 10.46 7.38
CA TRP A 142 -10.15 9.35 7.92
C TRP A 142 -10.58 9.08 9.35
N ARG A 143 -10.41 7.84 9.80
CA ARG A 143 -10.64 7.44 11.19
C ARG A 143 -9.60 6.42 11.65
N PRO A 144 -9.08 6.54 12.89
CA PRO A 144 -8.28 5.50 13.50
C PRO A 144 -9.20 4.43 14.13
N VAL A 145 -8.72 3.20 14.17
CA VAL A 145 -9.30 2.08 14.93
C VAL A 145 -8.25 1.64 15.95
N GLU A 146 -8.60 1.72 17.22
CA GLU A 146 -7.74 1.33 18.33
C GLU A 146 -8.34 0.14 19.08
N GLU A 147 -7.47 -0.75 19.55
CA GLU A 147 -7.81 -1.92 20.33
C GLU A 147 -6.78 -2.04 21.47
N ASP A 148 -7.25 -2.23 22.71
CA ASP A 148 -6.40 -2.26 23.92
C ASP A 148 -5.47 -1.03 24.08
N GLY A 149 -5.86 0.13 23.53
CA GLY A 149 -5.05 1.35 23.53
C GLY A 149 -3.86 1.31 22.57
N PHE A 150 -3.89 0.44 21.57
CA PHE A 150 -2.94 0.39 20.46
C PHE A 150 -3.67 0.60 19.13
N LEU A 151 -3.00 1.28 18.20
CA LEU A 151 -3.50 1.53 16.87
C LEU A 151 -3.50 0.22 16.07
N ARG A 152 -4.67 -0.14 15.54
CA ARG A 152 -4.85 -1.31 14.65
C ARG A 152 -5.02 -0.89 13.22
N GLU A 153 -5.84 0.12 12.97
CA GLU A 153 -6.11 0.55 11.59
C GLU A 153 -6.20 2.06 11.49
N ILE A 154 -5.86 2.59 10.31
CA ILE A 154 -6.28 3.92 9.88
C ILE A 154 -7.00 3.76 8.56
N ILE A 155 -8.27 4.15 8.54
CA ILE A 155 -9.15 4.00 7.40
C ILE A 155 -9.35 5.37 6.77
N ILE A 156 -9.14 5.48 5.46
CA ILE A 156 -9.42 6.67 4.64
C ILE A 156 -10.58 6.30 3.72
N ASP A 157 -11.70 7.03 3.79
CA ASP A 157 -12.97 6.72 3.13
C ASP A 157 -12.99 6.94 1.60
N LYS A 158 -11.81 6.91 0.97
CA LYS A 158 -11.63 7.01 -0.47
C LYS A 158 -10.51 6.09 -0.97
N PRO A 159 -10.64 5.58 -2.20
CA PRO A 159 -9.55 4.89 -2.86
C PRO A 159 -8.43 5.87 -3.21
N LEU A 160 -7.18 5.44 -3.00
CA LEU A 160 -5.99 6.19 -3.39
C LEU A 160 -5.28 5.53 -4.56
N SER A 161 -4.71 6.34 -5.44
CA SER A 161 -3.98 5.86 -6.62
C SER A 161 -2.82 6.79 -6.99
N GLY A 162 -1.90 6.31 -7.82
CA GLY A 162 -0.78 7.11 -8.33
C GLY A 162 0.11 7.66 -7.22
N ASP A 163 0.49 8.93 -7.32
CA ASP A 163 1.41 9.59 -6.39
C ASP A 163 0.87 9.66 -4.95
N ASP A 164 -0.45 9.74 -4.78
CA ASP A 164 -1.10 9.82 -3.46
C ASP A 164 -0.94 8.51 -2.69
N ALA A 165 -1.18 7.38 -3.36
CA ALA A 165 -0.96 6.05 -2.80
C ALA A 165 0.52 5.85 -2.45
N VAL A 166 1.44 6.20 -3.37
CA VAL A 166 2.88 6.06 -3.15
C VAL A 166 3.36 6.91 -1.97
N SER A 167 2.88 8.15 -1.88
CA SER A 167 3.22 9.07 -0.79
C SER A 167 2.70 8.55 0.55
N LEU A 168 1.47 8.04 0.60
CA LEU A 168 0.90 7.46 1.81
C LEU A 168 1.68 6.21 2.23
N ILE A 169 1.97 5.28 1.30
CA ILE A 169 2.73 4.06 1.59
C ILE A 169 4.10 4.39 2.20
N LYS A 170 4.83 5.35 1.62
CA LYS A 170 6.13 5.80 2.14
C LYS A 170 5.99 6.42 3.54
N SER A 171 4.98 7.27 3.73
CA SER A 171 4.75 7.94 5.01
C SER A 171 4.36 6.95 6.10
N ALA A 172 3.45 6.03 5.80
CA ALA A 172 3.02 4.96 6.70
C ALA A 172 4.19 4.06 7.08
N ARG A 173 4.98 3.61 6.10
CA ARG A 173 6.17 2.78 6.35
C ARG A 173 7.15 3.48 7.27
N TRP A 174 7.49 4.74 7.00
CA TRP A 174 8.40 5.51 7.85
C TRP A 174 7.84 5.68 9.27
N ALA A 175 6.58 6.08 9.38
CA ALA A 175 5.95 6.40 10.65
C ALA A 175 5.80 5.18 11.57
N ILE A 176 5.26 4.09 11.04
CA ILE A 176 5.05 2.85 11.80
C ILE A 176 6.39 2.25 12.21
N THR A 177 7.37 2.23 11.30
CA THR A 177 8.74 1.79 11.64
C THR A 177 9.31 2.64 12.78
N LYS A 178 9.19 3.97 12.68
CA LYS A 178 9.73 4.88 13.70
C LYS A 178 9.00 4.77 15.04
N ALA A 179 7.69 4.59 15.04
CA ALA A 179 6.91 4.39 16.25
C ALA A 179 7.26 3.05 16.91
N PHE A 180 7.40 1.98 16.11
CA PHE A 180 7.78 0.65 16.58
C PHE A 180 9.19 0.62 17.19
N SER A 181 10.17 1.30 16.58
CA SER A 181 11.54 1.35 17.11
C SER A 181 11.68 2.18 18.39
N ARG A 182 10.65 2.93 18.81
CA ARG A 182 10.70 3.73 20.04
C ARG A 182 10.28 2.87 21.23
N PRO A 183 10.93 3.04 22.40
CA PRO A 183 10.40 2.45 23.61
C PRO A 183 9.00 3.01 23.85
N LEU A 184 8.04 2.12 24.14
CA LEU A 184 6.69 2.48 24.55
C LEU A 184 6.80 3.44 25.72
N SER A 185 6.64 4.74 25.45
CA SER A 185 6.69 5.74 26.50
C SER A 185 5.48 5.47 27.41
N LYS A 186 5.76 5.39 28.71
CA LYS A 186 4.73 5.30 29.75
C LYS A 186 3.70 6.39 29.52
N LYS A 187 2.42 6.08 29.73
CA LYS A 187 1.36 7.08 29.64
C LYS A 187 1.77 8.29 30.49
N PRO A 188 1.58 9.54 30.02
CA PRO A 188 1.66 10.69 30.91
C PRO A 188 0.55 10.52 31.96
N GLY A 189 0.93 10.06 33.16
CA GLY A 189 0.00 9.63 34.21
C GLY A 189 0.44 8.39 35.00
N GLU A 190 1.48 7.67 34.58
CA GLU A 190 2.10 6.64 35.43
C GLU A 190 3.08 7.31 36.40
N GLU A 191 2.53 8.04 37.37
CA GLU A 191 3.25 8.62 38.49
C GLU A 191 3.96 7.51 39.29
N LYS A 192 5.18 7.84 39.72
CA LYS A 192 6.01 7.02 40.59
C LYS A 192 5.26 6.64 41.86
N ASN A 193 5.06 5.34 42.07
CA ASN A 193 4.95 4.77 43.41
C ASN A 193 5.94 3.61 43.49
N GLY A 194 6.98 3.79 44.30
CA GLY A 194 8.07 2.83 44.52
C GLY A 194 9.40 3.53 44.67
#